data_AF-A0A3D1RMQ6-F1
#
_entry.id   AF-A0A3D1RMQ6-F1
#
_cell.length_a   1.000
_cell.length_b   1.000
_cell.length_c   1.000
_cell.angle_alpha   90.00
_cell.angle_beta   90.00
_cell.angle_gamma   90.00
#
_symmetry.space_group_name_H-M   'P 1'
#
loop_
_entity.id
_entity.type
_entity.pdbx_description
1 polymer ?
#
loop_
_entity_poly.entity_id
_entity_poly.type
_entity_poly.pdbx_seq_one_letter_code
_entity_poly.pdbx_strand_id
1 'polypeptide(L)'
;MIDVKELQMVTTNDSKTKKIQLTVKPDSIRMPKYQSKKAPVVCPRSAEDVYALGISLQKYISSLYVELAEMNKGRKNPYTNMVLKQLVIKRKLEELSRENLNGLLAYFYNNGGPIIEPPVSEQLAAEIQPSVNSIVSGFLTQANLLINRAVEGDLKADDLETEIDDQVMSMYTAMGRIFQNDDMQKAFEQLINVRGI
;
A
#
# COMPACT_ATOMS: atom_id res chain seq x y z
N MET A 1 13.88 -0.40 -21.02
CA MET A 1 14.95 -0.40 -22.04
C MET A 1 15.83 0.80 -21.77
N ILE A 2 17.12 0.60 -21.50
CA ILE A 2 18.08 1.68 -21.33
C ILE A 2 18.37 2.24 -22.72
N ASP A 3 18.15 3.55 -22.92
CA ASP A 3 18.51 4.22 -24.17
C ASP A 3 20.05 4.36 -24.22
N VAL A 4 20.66 3.70 -25.21
CA VAL A 4 22.11 3.52 -25.34
C VAL A 4 22.80 4.83 -25.78
N LYS A 5 22.05 5.92 -26.01
CA LYS A 5 22.55 7.18 -26.59
C LYS A 5 23.33 8.11 -25.65
N GLU A 6 23.31 7.90 -24.33
CA GLU A 6 24.01 8.80 -23.38
C GLU A 6 25.42 8.33 -22.95
N LEU A 7 25.91 7.21 -23.48
CA LEU A 7 27.26 6.73 -23.20
C LEU A 7 28.29 7.44 -24.09
N GLN A 8 28.95 8.47 -23.58
CA GLN A 8 30.16 8.99 -24.22
C GLN A 8 31.35 8.05 -23.95
N MET A 9 31.71 7.26 -24.95
CA MET A 9 32.96 6.47 -24.94
C MET A 9 34.16 7.39 -25.18
N VAL A 10 34.96 7.63 -24.16
CA VAL A 10 36.30 8.19 -24.33
C VAL A 10 37.30 7.02 -24.36
N THR A 11 37.83 6.71 -25.54
CA THR A 11 38.92 5.75 -25.70
C THR A 11 40.27 6.46 -25.64
N THR A 12 40.98 6.35 -24.53
CA THR A 12 42.41 6.66 -24.49
C THR A 12 43.19 5.41 -24.90
N ASN A 13 43.92 5.49 -26.01
CA ASN A 13 44.82 4.44 -26.47
C ASN A 13 46.05 4.42 -25.56
N ASP A 14 46.05 3.52 -24.57
CA ASP A 14 47.30 3.11 -23.94
C ASP A 14 47.46 1.59 -24.04
N SER A 15 48.62 1.20 -24.54
CA SER A 15 48.90 -0.13 -25.05
C SER A 15 49.44 -1.02 -23.93
N LYS A 16 48.54 -1.39 -23.01
CA LYS A 16 48.54 -2.62 -22.18
C LYS A 16 47.50 -2.42 -21.08
N THR A 17 46.46 -3.25 -21.09
CA THR A 17 45.24 -3.18 -20.27
C THR A 17 44.23 -2.10 -20.68
N LYS A 18 43.27 -2.48 -21.54
CA LYS A 18 42.03 -1.71 -21.74
C LYS A 18 41.20 -1.77 -20.45
N LYS A 19 41.43 -0.84 -19.52
CA LYS A 19 40.48 -0.55 -18.44
C LYS A 19 39.48 0.47 -18.96
N ILE A 20 38.25 0.02 -19.18
CA ILE A 20 37.13 0.92 -19.43
C ILE A 20 36.81 1.58 -18.09
N GLN A 21 37.16 2.86 -17.92
CA GLN A 21 36.66 3.64 -16.81
C GLN A 21 35.28 4.18 -17.20
N LEU A 22 34.23 3.57 -16.64
CA LEU A 22 32.88 4.11 -16.71
C LEU A 22 32.76 5.21 -15.64
N THR A 23 33.02 6.45 -16.05
CA THR A 23 32.75 7.62 -15.22
C THR A 23 31.27 7.97 -15.37
N VAL A 24 30.40 7.41 -14.52
CA VAL A 24 29.00 7.80 -14.45
C VAL A 24 28.95 9.19 -13.82
N LYS A 25 28.44 10.20 -14.54
CA LYS A 25 28.21 11.52 -13.96
C LYS A 25 27.16 11.37 -12.85
N PRO A 26 27.38 11.91 -11.64
CA PRO A 26 26.44 11.77 -10.53
C PRO A 26 25.03 12.29 -10.87
N ASP A 27 24.92 13.22 -11.82
CA ASP A 27 23.64 13.84 -12.22
C ASP A 27 22.82 13.02 -13.24
N SER A 28 23.35 11.90 -13.76
CA SER A 28 22.70 11.12 -14.85
C SER A 28 21.78 9.97 -14.39
N ILE A 29 21.62 9.75 -13.08
CA ILE A 29 20.64 8.77 -12.57
C ILE A 29 19.41 9.51 -12.05
N ARG A 30 18.65 10.14 -12.96
CA ARG A 30 17.25 10.49 -12.63
C ARG A 30 16.46 9.19 -12.58
N MET A 31 16.23 8.69 -11.37
CA MET A 31 15.35 7.53 -11.17
C MET A 31 13.96 7.86 -11.72
N PRO A 32 13.31 6.91 -12.42
CA PRO A 32 11.94 7.13 -12.89
C PRO A 32 11.05 7.38 -11.68
N LYS A 33 10.26 8.47 -11.72
CA LYS A 33 9.25 8.76 -10.69
C LYS A 33 8.41 7.52 -10.47
N TYR A 34 8.30 7.04 -9.23
CA TYR A 34 7.44 5.92 -8.91
C TYR A 34 6.00 6.29 -9.27
N GLN A 35 5.40 5.51 -10.19
CA GLN A 35 4.01 5.65 -10.58
C GLN A 35 3.26 4.41 -10.12
N SER A 36 2.63 4.50 -8.96
CA SER A 36 1.65 3.50 -8.53
C SER A 36 0.62 3.27 -9.64
N LYS A 37 0.36 2.00 -9.97
CA LYS A 37 -0.81 1.64 -10.78
C LYS A 37 -2.07 2.15 -10.07
N LYS A 38 -3.03 2.63 -10.86
CA LYS A 38 -4.34 3.09 -10.35
C LYS A 38 -5.06 1.88 -9.76
N ALA A 39 -5.31 1.86 -8.46
CA ALA A 39 -6.14 0.83 -7.86
C ALA A 39 -7.61 1.19 -8.11
N PRO A 40 -8.39 0.39 -8.88
CA PRO A 40 -9.83 0.51 -8.85
C PRO A 40 -10.28 0.01 -7.47
N VAL A 41 -10.60 0.93 -6.56
CA VAL A 41 -11.21 0.57 -5.28
C VAL A 41 -12.71 0.53 -5.49
N VAL A 42 -13.29 -0.66 -5.35
CA VAL A 42 -14.74 -0.83 -5.26
C VAL A 42 -15.20 -0.34 -3.89
N CYS A 43 -16.26 0.46 -3.84
CA CYS A 43 -16.85 0.88 -2.58
C CYS A 43 -17.21 -0.34 -1.72
N PRO A 44 -16.68 -0.45 -0.49
CA PRO A 44 -17.07 -1.51 0.42
C PRO A 44 -18.58 -1.52 0.65
N ARG A 45 -19.21 -2.70 0.60
CA ARG A 45 -20.64 -2.85 0.86
C ARG A 45 -20.96 -3.60 2.14
N SER A 46 -19.96 -4.26 2.72
CA SER A 46 -20.04 -5.08 3.92
C SER A 46 -18.74 -4.99 4.73
N ALA A 47 -18.78 -5.39 6.00
CA ALA A 47 -17.58 -5.47 6.84
C ALA A 47 -16.50 -6.36 6.21
N GLU A 48 -16.90 -7.41 5.49
CA GLU A 48 -15.99 -8.28 4.74
C GLU A 48 -15.26 -7.53 3.64
N ASP A 49 -15.94 -6.65 2.89
CA ASP A 49 -15.31 -5.81 1.88
C ASP A 49 -14.32 -4.82 2.51
N VAL A 50 -14.60 -4.34 3.73
CA VAL A 50 -13.68 -3.47 4.48
C VAL A 50 -12.40 -4.24 4.84
N TYR A 51 -12.50 -5.49 5.32
CA TYR A 51 -11.32 -6.31 5.58
C TYR A 51 -10.56 -6.66 4.30
N ALA A 52 -11.26 -6.97 3.21
CA ALA A 52 -10.66 -7.26 1.90
C ALA A 52 -9.89 -6.04 1.35
N LEU A 53 -10.45 -4.83 1.53
CA LEU A 53 -9.77 -3.57 1.24
C LEU A 53 -8.49 -3.44 2.08
N GLY A 54 -8.60 -3.67 3.39
CA GLY A 54 -7.47 -3.63 4.32
C GLY A 54 -6.33 -4.56 3.90
N ILE A 55 -6.64 -5.83 3.63
CA ILE A 55 -5.68 -6.86 3.18
C ILE A 55 -5.03 -6.45 1.86
N SER A 56 -5.81 -5.93 0.90
CA SER A 56 -5.31 -5.48 -0.39
C SER A 56 -4.34 -4.31 -0.24
N LEU A 57 -4.63 -3.38 0.66
CA LEU A 57 -3.75 -2.27 0.99
C LEU A 57 -2.43 -2.75 1.61
N GLN A 58 -2.45 -3.72 2.53
CA GLN A 58 -1.22 -4.26 3.11
C GLN A 58 -0.34 -4.92 2.04
N LYS A 59 -0.94 -5.63 1.08
CA LYS A 59 -0.21 -6.20 -0.06
C LYS A 59 0.44 -5.10 -0.90
N TYR A 60 -0.28 -4.01 -1.15
CA TYR A 60 0.24 -2.86 -1.88
C TYR A 60 1.43 -2.23 -1.15
N ILE A 61 1.29 -1.86 0.13
CA ILE A 61 2.37 -1.23 0.90
C ILE A 61 3.57 -2.18 1.03
N SER A 62 3.32 -3.47 1.29
CA SER A 62 4.38 -4.47 1.31
C SER A 62 5.14 -4.53 -0.01
N SER A 63 4.47 -4.38 -1.16
CA SER A 63 5.15 -4.36 -2.46
C SER A 63 6.03 -3.13 -2.64
N LEU A 64 5.61 -1.96 -2.14
CA LEU A 64 6.43 -0.75 -2.12
C LEU A 64 7.73 -0.95 -1.33
N TYR A 65 7.62 -1.55 -0.14
CA TYR A 65 8.79 -1.81 0.69
C TYR A 65 9.71 -2.88 0.12
N VAL A 66 9.17 -3.90 -0.58
CA VAL A 66 9.99 -4.86 -1.33
C VAL A 66 10.78 -4.14 -2.42
N GLU A 67 10.15 -3.27 -3.20
CA GLU A 67 10.83 -2.51 -4.26
C GLU A 67 11.94 -1.61 -3.69
N LEU A 68 11.66 -0.88 -2.60
CA LEU A 68 12.68 -0.08 -1.90
C LEU A 68 13.81 -0.94 -1.34
N ALA A 69 13.49 -2.14 -0.85
CA ALA A 69 14.49 -3.08 -0.36
C ALA A 69 15.40 -3.56 -1.50
N GLU A 70 14.84 -3.89 -2.66
CA GLU A 70 15.60 -4.31 -3.85
C GLU A 70 16.51 -3.22 -4.40
N MET A 71 16.09 -1.94 -4.28
CA MET A 71 16.92 -0.78 -4.65
C MET A 71 18.06 -0.55 -3.66
N ASN A 72 17.84 -0.83 -2.36
CA ASN A 72 18.82 -0.64 -1.29
C ASN A 72 19.56 -1.93 -0.93
N LYS A 73 20.38 -2.45 -1.86
CA LYS A 73 21.15 -3.71 -1.66
C LYS A 73 22.31 -3.50 -0.66
N GLY A 74 22.01 -3.55 0.63
CA GLY A 74 22.97 -3.50 1.74
C GLY A 74 22.65 -4.49 2.87
N ARG A 75 23.66 -4.85 3.68
CA ARG A 75 23.54 -5.85 4.78
C ARG A 75 22.53 -5.48 5.88
N LYS A 76 22.15 -4.21 6.00
CA LYS A 76 21.12 -3.71 6.93
C LYS A 76 20.10 -2.92 6.14
N ASN A 77 19.12 -3.63 5.58
CA ASN A 77 18.07 -3.02 4.79
C ASN A 77 16.84 -2.78 5.68
N PRO A 78 16.55 -1.53 6.08
CA PRO A 78 15.44 -1.24 6.98
C PRO A 78 14.08 -1.61 6.36
N TYR A 79 13.96 -1.58 5.04
CA TYR A 79 12.72 -1.91 4.33
C TYR A 79 12.32 -3.38 4.46
N THR A 80 13.28 -4.30 4.70
CA THR A 80 12.96 -5.71 4.97
C THR A 80 12.13 -5.88 6.24
N ASN A 81 12.44 -5.14 7.30
CA ASN A 81 11.66 -5.20 8.54
C ASN A 81 10.25 -4.66 8.35
N MET A 82 10.11 -3.60 7.54
CA MET A 82 8.80 -3.05 7.21
C MET A 82 7.94 -4.04 6.43
N VAL A 83 8.52 -4.78 5.48
CA VAL A 83 7.84 -5.88 4.78
C VAL A 83 7.31 -6.91 5.79
N LEU A 84 8.14 -7.33 6.75
CA LEU A 84 7.72 -8.26 7.79
C LEU A 84 6.58 -7.69 8.66
N LYS A 85 6.62 -6.41 9.03
CA LYS A 85 5.53 -5.74 9.76
C LYS A 85 4.22 -5.78 8.95
N GLN A 86 4.26 -5.44 7.67
CA GLN A 86 3.05 -5.49 6.82
C GLN A 86 2.49 -6.92 6.68
N LEU A 87 3.34 -7.95 6.68
CA LEU A 87 2.89 -9.35 6.69
C LEU A 87 2.20 -9.74 8.02
N VAL A 88 2.70 -9.25 9.16
CA VAL A 88 2.07 -9.46 10.46
C VAL A 88 0.71 -8.76 10.52
N ILE A 89 0.62 -7.51 10.08
CA ILE A 89 -0.63 -6.76 10.00
C ILE A 89 -1.62 -7.49 9.09
N LYS A 90 -1.20 -7.89 7.89
CA LYS A 90 -2.03 -8.66 6.96
C LYS A 90 -2.63 -9.92 7.60
N ARG A 91 -1.83 -10.69 8.35
CA ARG A 91 -2.31 -11.91 9.03
C ARG A 91 -3.42 -11.59 10.05
N LYS A 92 -3.25 -10.54 10.85
CA LYS A 92 -4.28 -10.10 11.80
C LYS A 92 -5.58 -9.66 11.09
N LEU A 93 -5.48 -9.02 9.93
CA LEU A 93 -6.67 -8.69 9.12
C LEU A 93 -7.36 -9.94 8.55
N GLU A 94 -6.59 -10.95 8.16
CA GLU A 94 -7.13 -12.25 7.72
C GLU A 94 -7.80 -13.02 8.89
N GLU A 95 -7.32 -12.82 10.11
CA GLU A 95 -7.95 -13.36 11.32
C GLU A 95 -9.30 -12.66 11.59
N LEU A 96 -9.35 -11.32 11.54
CA LEU A 96 -10.59 -10.55 11.69
C LEU A 96 -11.66 -10.89 10.65
N SER A 97 -11.28 -10.99 9.36
CA SER A 97 -12.17 -11.42 8.28
C SER A 97 -12.75 -12.82 8.55
N ARG A 98 -11.91 -13.76 9.01
CA ARG A 98 -12.36 -15.12 9.35
C ARG A 98 -13.30 -15.14 10.57
N GLU A 99 -12.99 -14.36 11.61
CA GLU A 99 -13.85 -14.22 12.78
C GLU A 99 -15.22 -13.65 12.41
N ASN A 100 -15.26 -12.62 11.55
CA ASN A 100 -16.48 -12.04 11.02
C ASN A 100 -17.31 -13.09 10.25
N LEU A 101 -16.69 -13.81 9.32
CA LEU A 101 -17.35 -14.87 8.55
C LEU A 101 -17.92 -15.97 9.47
N ASN A 102 -17.14 -16.42 10.45
CA ASN A 102 -17.59 -17.43 11.41
C ASN A 102 -18.78 -16.94 12.23
N GLY A 103 -18.80 -15.67 12.63
CA GLY A 103 -19.93 -15.04 13.31
C GLY A 103 -21.19 -15.05 12.45
N LEU A 104 -21.09 -14.66 11.18
CA LEU A 104 -22.20 -14.69 10.22
C LEU A 104 -22.73 -16.10 9.98
N LEU A 105 -21.84 -17.08 9.83
CA LEU A 105 -22.22 -18.49 9.66
C LEU A 105 -22.91 -19.03 10.92
N ALA A 106 -22.38 -18.76 12.10
CA ALA A 106 -23.00 -19.17 13.36
C ALA A 106 -24.40 -18.56 13.52
N TYR A 107 -24.56 -17.27 13.18
CA TYR A 107 -25.86 -16.63 13.19
C TYR A 107 -26.85 -17.31 12.23
N PHE A 108 -26.40 -17.61 10.99
CA PHE A 108 -27.22 -18.31 10.00
C PHE A 108 -27.67 -19.70 10.47
N TYR A 109 -26.75 -20.51 11.00
CA TYR A 109 -27.07 -21.86 11.49
C TYR A 109 -27.99 -21.85 12.72
N ASN A 110 -27.83 -20.87 13.61
CA ASN A 110 -28.60 -20.80 14.86
C ASN A 110 -30.02 -20.27 14.67
N ASN A 111 -30.21 -19.33 13.73
CA ASN A 111 -31.49 -18.66 13.57
C ASN A 111 -32.30 -19.20 12.38
N GLY A 112 -31.64 -19.76 11.37
CA GLY A 112 -32.24 -20.02 10.06
C GLY A 112 -32.68 -18.70 9.41
N GLY A 113 -32.42 -18.49 8.12
CA GLY A 113 -32.81 -17.21 7.54
C GLY A 113 -32.59 -17.04 6.05
N PRO A 114 -33.12 -15.94 5.48
CA PRO A 114 -32.82 -15.52 4.13
C PRO A 114 -31.35 -15.14 3.97
N ILE A 115 -30.90 -14.99 2.73
CA ILE A 115 -29.56 -14.52 2.37
C ILE A 115 -29.28 -13.20 3.10
N ILE A 116 -28.14 -13.12 3.79
CA ILE A 116 -27.69 -11.88 4.43
C ILE A 116 -27.28 -10.92 3.30
N GLU A 117 -28.10 -9.91 3.05
CA GLU A 117 -27.78 -8.87 2.07
C GLU A 117 -26.72 -7.91 2.62
N PRO A 118 -25.84 -7.35 1.78
CA PRO A 118 -24.87 -6.35 2.22
C PRO A 118 -25.57 -5.11 2.82
N PRO A 119 -25.07 -4.54 3.93
CA PRO A 119 -25.68 -3.38 4.58
C PRO A 119 -25.69 -2.12 3.70
N VAL A 120 -24.81 -2.04 2.70
CA VAL A 120 -24.81 -0.98 1.69
C VAL A 120 -25.37 -1.53 0.37
N SER A 121 -26.49 -0.94 -0.06
CA SER A 121 -27.10 -1.27 -1.35
C SER A 121 -26.21 -0.84 -2.53
N GLU A 122 -26.44 -1.39 -3.71
CA GLU A 122 -25.70 -1.01 -4.93
C GLU A 122 -25.89 0.46 -5.29
N GLN A 123 -27.11 0.97 -5.11
CA GLN A 123 -27.43 2.36 -5.39
C GLN A 123 -26.66 3.29 -4.46
N LEU A 124 -26.67 3.01 -3.16
CA LEU A 124 -25.94 3.81 -2.18
C LEU A 124 -24.42 3.70 -2.39
N ALA A 125 -23.92 2.50 -2.69
CA ALA A 125 -22.51 2.30 -3.01
C ALA A 125 -22.08 3.12 -4.23
N ALA A 126 -22.90 3.16 -5.28
CA ALA A 126 -22.65 3.96 -6.48
C ALA A 126 -22.67 5.47 -6.17
N GLU A 127 -23.56 5.92 -5.29
CA GLU A 127 -23.66 7.31 -4.85
C GLU A 127 -22.41 7.77 -4.08
N ILE A 128 -21.90 6.94 -3.16
CA ILE A 128 -20.74 7.28 -2.31
C ILE A 128 -19.38 6.92 -2.93
N GLN A 129 -19.37 6.15 -4.02
CA GLN A 129 -18.16 5.74 -4.75
C GLN A 129 -17.21 6.92 -5.09
N PRO A 130 -17.67 8.11 -5.52
CA PRO A 130 -16.79 9.25 -5.77
C PRO A 130 -16.00 9.70 -4.54
N SER A 131 -16.64 9.69 -3.35
CA SER A 131 -15.99 10.03 -2.09
C SER A 131 -14.94 9.00 -1.70
N VAL A 132 -15.25 7.71 -1.85
CA VAL A 132 -14.29 6.61 -1.67
C VAL A 132 -13.09 6.77 -2.60
N ASN A 133 -13.34 7.04 -3.89
CA ASN A 133 -12.28 7.25 -4.88
C ASN A 133 -11.41 8.45 -4.54
N SER A 134 -11.99 9.54 -4.05
CA SER A 134 -11.26 10.74 -3.64
C SER A 134 -10.31 10.45 -2.49
N ILE A 135 -10.78 9.74 -1.46
CA ILE A 135 -9.97 9.37 -0.29
C ILE A 135 -8.80 8.46 -0.69
N VAL A 136 -9.09 7.39 -1.46
CA VAL A 136 -8.05 6.46 -1.92
C VAL A 136 -7.04 7.16 -2.82
N SER A 137 -7.50 8.03 -3.73
CA SER A 137 -6.60 8.78 -4.61
C SER A 137 -5.70 9.71 -3.80
N GLY A 138 -6.25 10.38 -2.78
CA GLY A 138 -5.48 11.21 -1.86
C GLY A 138 -4.38 10.41 -1.17
N PHE A 139 -4.72 9.26 -0.59
CA PHE A 139 -3.74 8.35 0.00
C PHE A 139 -2.64 7.93 -1.01
N LEU A 140 -3.02 7.47 -2.21
CA LEU A 140 -2.06 7.02 -3.22
C LEU A 140 -1.13 8.14 -3.67
N THR A 141 -1.64 9.36 -3.81
CA THR A 141 -0.82 10.53 -4.13
C THR A 141 0.21 10.80 -3.02
N GLN A 142 -0.20 10.81 -1.75
CA GLN A 142 0.71 11.04 -0.63
C GLN A 142 1.74 9.92 -0.49
N ALA A 143 1.30 8.65 -0.57
CA ALA A 143 2.19 7.51 -0.55
C ALA A 143 3.26 7.60 -1.66
N ASN A 144 2.86 7.91 -2.90
CA ASN A 144 3.82 8.10 -3.99
C ASN A 144 4.83 9.22 -3.70
N LEU A 145 4.41 10.34 -3.09
CA LEU A 145 5.32 11.42 -2.72
C LEU A 145 6.34 10.97 -1.67
N LEU A 146 5.89 10.28 -0.63
CA LEU A 146 6.75 9.74 0.43
C LEU A 146 7.76 8.73 -0.12
N ILE A 147 7.32 7.81 -0.99
CA ILE A 147 8.19 6.83 -1.64
C ILE A 147 9.24 7.53 -2.51
N ASN A 148 8.86 8.53 -3.31
CA ASN A 148 9.83 9.27 -4.13
C ASN A 148 10.89 9.97 -3.26
N ARG A 149 10.49 10.59 -2.14
CA ARG A 149 11.44 11.19 -1.18
C ARG A 149 12.38 10.15 -0.57
N ALA A 150 11.88 8.96 -0.25
CA ALA A 150 12.70 7.88 0.27
C ALA A 150 13.71 7.35 -0.78
N VAL A 151 13.31 7.27 -2.05
CA VAL A 151 14.19 6.91 -3.17
C VAL A 151 15.29 7.97 -3.38
N GLU A 152 14.94 9.25 -3.26
CA GLU A 152 15.88 10.38 -3.39
C GLU A 152 16.82 10.50 -2.16
N GLY A 153 16.54 9.78 -1.07
CA GLY A 153 17.32 9.82 0.17
C GLY A 153 16.92 10.97 1.11
N ASP A 154 15.87 11.72 0.76
CA ASP A 154 15.33 12.86 1.51
C ASP A 154 14.39 12.47 2.66
N LEU A 155 14.10 11.18 2.78
CA LEU A 155 13.28 10.61 3.85
C LEU A 155 13.92 9.31 4.35
N LYS A 156 14.14 9.22 5.66
CA LYS A 156 14.65 7.99 6.27
C LYS A 156 13.57 6.94 6.30
N ALA A 157 14.00 5.69 6.40
CA ALA A 157 13.10 4.55 6.42
C ALA A 157 12.09 4.63 7.59
N ASP A 158 12.54 4.87 8.82
CA ASP A 158 11.63 4.92 9.98
C ASP A 158 10.60 6.07 9.87
N ASP A 159 11.01 7.20 9.30
CA ASP A 159 10.12 8.34 9.03
C ASP A 159 9.11 7.98 7.93
N LEU A 160 9.55 7.31 6.86
CA LEU A 160 8.67 6.82 5.80
C LEU A 160 7.60 5.87 6.35
N GLU A 161 7.99 4.91 7.18
CA GLU A 161 7.06 3.95 7.75
C GLU A 161 6.00 4.63 8.61
N THR A 162 6.43 5.56 9.47
CA THR A 162 5.54 6.35 10.33
C THR A 162 4.54 7.16 9.51
N GLU A 163 5.03 7.89 8.51
CA GLU A 163 4.18 8.73 7.64
C GLU A 163 3.20 7.88 6.82
N ILE A 164 3.63 6.72 6.29
CA ILE A 164 2.72 5.80 5.59
C ILE A 164 1.66 5.25 6.54
N ASP A 165 2.03 4.85 7.75
CA ASP A 165 1.08 4.36 8.76
C ASP A 165 0.04 5.46 9.08
N ASP A 166 0.47 6.72 9.29
CA ASP A 166 -0.42 7.87 9.52
C ASP A 166 -1.37 8.14 8.33
N GLN A 167 -0.87 8.05 7.10
CA GLN A 167 -1.70 8.20 5.90
C GLN A 167 -2.76 7.09 5.81
N VAL A 168 -2.41 5.85 6.16
CA VAL A 168 -3.39 4.75 6.15
C VAL A 168 -4.44 4.93 7.25
N MET A 169 -4.03 5.31 8.45
CA MET A 169 -4.95 5.57 9.58
C MET A 169 -5.92 6.70 9.24
N SER A 170 -5.42 7.76 8.62
CA SER A 170 -6.23 8.88 8.13
C SER A 170 -7.21 8.43 7.04
N MET A 171 -6.76 7.59 6.11
CA MET A 171 -7.61 7.03 5.05
C MET A 171 -8.75 6.19 5.64
N TYR A 172 -8.45 5.24 6.53
CA TYR A 172 -9.48 4.41 7.17
C TYR A 172 -10.45 5.24 8.01
N THR A 173 -9.96 6.24 8.74
CA THR A 173 -10.82 7.16 9.51
C THR A 173 -11.77 7.92 8.59
N ALA A 174 -11.27 8.45 7.47
CA ALA A 174 -12.09 9.16 6.50
C ALA A 174 -13.12 8.24 5.83
N MET A 175 -12.73 7.01 5.48
CA MET A 175 -13.64 6.03 4.87
C MET A 175 -14.72 5.59 5.86
N GLY A 176 -14.37 5.30 7.12
CA GLY A 176 -15.34 4.90 8.15
C GLY A 176 -16.45 5.93 8.36
N ARG A 177 -16.12 7.23 8.27
CA ARG A 177 -17.08 8.33 8.40
C ARG A 177 -18.09 8.44 7.25
N ILE A 178 -17.84 7.81 6.09
CA ILE A 178 -18.78 7.79 4.97
C ILE A 178 -19.97 6.87 5.29
N PHE A 179 -19.72 5.78 6.00
CA PHE A 179 -20.72 4.75 6.25
C PHE A 179 -21.50 5.07 7.53
N GLN A 180 -22.82 4.87 7.49
CA GLN A 180 -23.69 5.00 8.66
C GLN A 180 -23.92 3.67 9.39
N ASN A 181 -23.53 2.55 8.78
CA ASN A 181 -23.73 1.23 9.36
C ASN A 181 -22.65 0.92 10.41
N ASP A 182 -23.08 0.52 11.61
CA ASP A 182 -22.20 0.28 12.76
C ASP A 182 -21.16 -0.82 12.49
N ASP A 183 -21.53 -1.90 11.80
CA ASP A 183 -20.59 -2.99 11.49
C ASP A 183 -19.49 -2.53 10.53
N MET A 184 -19.84 -1.67 9.56
CA MET A 184 -18.86 -1.05 8.66
C MET A 184 -17.90 -0.13 9.44
N GLN A 185 -18.44 0.74 10.29
CA GLN A 185 -17.64 1.66 11.10
C GLN A 185 -16.69 0.89 12.02
N LYS A 186 -17.21 -0.13 12.71
CA LYS A 186 -16.44 -1.03 13.57
C LYS A 186 -15.34 -1.76 12.80
N ALA A 187 -15.63 -2.24 11.59
CA ALA A 187 -14.61 -2.88 10.76
C ALA A 187 -13.45 -1.90 10.43
N PHE A 188 -13.74 -0.64 10.09
CA PHE A 188 -12.70 0.39 9.90
C PHE A 188 -11.92 0.69 11.17
N GLU A 189 -12.58 0.78 12.33
CA GLU A 189 -11.91 0.93 13.64
C GLU A 189 -10.99 -0.26 13.94
N GLN A 190 -11.40 -1.48 13.62
CA GLN A 190 -10.57 -2.66 13.77
C GLN A 190 -9.34 -2.62 12.85
N LEU A 191 -9.47 -2.14 11.61
CA LEU A 191 -8.32 -1.93 10.72
C LEU A 191 -7.31 -0.94 11.33
N ILE A 192 -7.80 0.14 11.93
CA ILE A 192 -7.01 1.17 12.62
C ILE A 192 -6.28 0.54 13.82
N ASN A 193 -6.99 -0.21 14.65
CA ASN A 193 -6.42 -0.83 15.85
C ASN A 193 -5.33 -1.85 15.53
N VAL A 194 -5.45 -2.60 14.43
CA VAL A 194 -4.42 -3.56 14.01
C VAL A 194 -3.10 -2.88 13.65
N ARG A 195 -3.15 -1.65 13.11
CA ARG A 195 -1.95 -0.85 12.79
C ARG A 195 -1.29 -0.20 14.01
N GLY A 196 -2.03 0.02 15.09
CA GLY A 196 -1.49 0.53 16.36
C GLY A 196 -0.64 -0.47 17.16
N ILE A 197 -0.31 -1.63 16.58
CA ILE A 197 0.48 -2.72 17.19
C ILE A 197 1.87 -2.77 16.56
#